data_AF-A0A7C3QSY8-F1
#
_entry.id   AF-A0A7C3QSY8-F1
#
_cell.length_a   1.000
_cell.length_b   1.000
_cell.length_c   1.000
_cell.angle_alpha   90.00
_cell.angle_beta   90.00
_cell.angle_gamma   90.00
#
_symmetry.space_group_name_H-M   'P 1'
#
loop_
_entity.id
_entity.type
_entity.pdbx_description
1 polymer ?
#
loop_
_entity_poly.entity_id
_entity_poly.type
_entity_poly.pdbx_seq_one_letter_code
_entity_poly.pdbx_strand_id
1 'polypeptide(L)'
;MQLSDYDAFPTTLPVVVEDELFLYPFMISPIFLSHQEDIDAATAAMENNSLLFVTTTIDGQEGQRGFDAIHEVGVVGSIMRKVQIPDGRVKILFQGLSRAKIIERIEGEEIPQAVIDTIQPDPHNELKVNALMDILRGKVKSLSSINSSFSSDLVKTIEENSEPSRISDLVSSMLKLNKEVAYKLYIETDIQKRLLSLIDVVTSEIEAAKIQKEIRTKVHSKIEQTNKEYFLKEQLKEIQHELGTDTQREEEIAAFKEKIEALKPHVEEDTYKEISKQLDRFARMHPDSADANTLQTYLEWVLDVPFGKTTKENLSVRKVAEELDHDHYSLEKPKDRILEFFSVRELSELRGIRPKKGNSAILCFAGPPGVGKTSLANSIATALSRPLVRIALGGLEDVNELRGHRRTYVGAMPGRLVQGLIEAKSMDPVVVLDEIDKVGRSMRGDPTAALLEILDPEQNVKYRDYYLNFNIDLSKVIFIATANDVGKIPAPLRDRMEFIGLNSYTPKEKFEIAKRYLIPQELEKHVLKK
;
A
#
# COMPACT_ATOMS: atom_id res chain seq x y z
N MET A 1 59.81 12.69 -29.74
CA MET A 1 60.61 13.67 -29.00
C MET A 1 61.08 13.01 -27.72
N GLN A 2 62.39 12.88 -27.57
CA GLN A 2 63.00 12.47 -26.32
C GLN A 2 63.37 13.75 -25.56
N LEU A 3 63.38 13.75 -24.22
CA LEU A 3 63.80 14.94 -23.43
C LEU A 3 65.22 15.41 -23.78
N SER A 4 66.05 14.53 -24.34
CA SER A 4 67.39 14.82 -24.86
C SER A 4 67.41 15.79 -26.04
N ASP A 5 66.26 16.09 -26.65
CA ASP A 5 66.13 17.06 -27.74
C ASP A 5 66.09 18.52 -27.23
N TYR A 6 66.13 18.73 -25.91
CA TYR A 6 66.02 20.02 -25.22
C TYR A 6 67.16 20.23 -24.19
N ASP A 7 67.20 21.40 -23.55
CA ASP A 7 68.24 21.77 -22.57
C ASP A 7 68.40 20.75 -21.44
N ALA A 8 69.63 20.62 -20.92
CA ALA A 8 69.92 19.75 -19.78
C ALA A 8 69.24 20.26 -18.51
N PHE A 9 68.59 19.36 -17.76
CA PHE A 9 68.02 19.66 -16.46
C PHE A 9 69.12 19.72 -15.38
N PRO A 10 69.01 20.62 -14.37
CA PRO A 10 67.91 21.55 -14.11
C PRO A 10 67.89 22.74 -15.09
N THR A 11 66.69 23.14 -15.53
CA THR A 11 66.50 24.25 -16.49
C THR A 11 65.33 25.15 -16.08
N THR A 12 65.31 26.39 -16.56
CA THR A 12 64.25 27.36 -16.26
C THR A 12 63.11 27.19 -17.27
N LEU A 13 61.91 26.85 -16.80
CA LEU A 13 60.74 26.63 -17.65
C LEU A 13 59.57 27.53 -17.23
N PRO A 14 58.75 27.99 -18.20
CA PRO A 14 57.46 28.60 -17.90
C PRO A 14 56.53 27.61 -17.20
N VAL A 15 55.78 28.11 -16.22
CA VAL A 15 54.88 27.32 -15.37
C VAL A 15 53.44 27.62 -15.76
N VAL A 16 52.66 26.55 -15.96
CA VAL A 16 51.20 26.61 -16.12
C VAL A 16 50.57 25.79 -15.01
N VAL A 17 49.48 26.30 -14.46
CA VAL A 17 48.77 25.66 -13.35
C VAL A 17 47.43 25.11 -13.84
N GLU A 18 47.22 23.82 -13.63
CA GLU A 18 45.97 23.11 -13.89
C GLU A 18 45.18 22.94 -12.59
N ASP A 19 43.91 23.35 -12.58
CA ASP A 19 43.14 23.37 -11.33
C ASP A 19 42.52 22.02 -11.00
N GLU A 20 42.20 21.17 -11.99
CA GLU A 20 41.38 19.99 -11.74
C GLU A 20 42.13 18.66 -11.79
N LEU A 21 43.07 18.50 -12.72
CA LEU A 21 43.61 17.20 -13.08
C LEU A 21 45.13 17.15 -13.04
N PHE A 22 45.66 16.11 -12.38
CA PHE A 22 47.07 15.73 -12.54
C PHE A 22 47.30 15.22 -13.95
N LEU A 23 48.25 15.83 -14.64
CA LEU A 23 48.76 15.31 -15.90
C LEU A 23 49.83 14.26 -15.61
N TYR A 24 49.99 13.32 -16.55
CA TYR A 24 50.98 12.25 -16.44
C TYR A 24 51.89 12.25 -17.68
N PRO A 25 53.13 11.74 -17.55
CA PRO A 25 54.00 11.50 -18.70
C PRO A 25 53.31 10.66 -19.79
N PHE A 26 53.69 10.89 -21.05
CA PHE A 26 53.21 10.18 -22.25
C PHE A 26 51.75 10.42 -22.63
N MET A 27 50.99 11.19 -21.84
CA MET A 27 49.63 11.60 -22.20
C MET A 27 49.64 12.85 -23.08
N ILE A 28 48.70 12.90 -24.03
CA ILE A 28 48.38 14.09 -24.80
C ILE A 28 47.03 14.61 -24.29
N SER A 29 47.07 15.70 -23.53
CA SER A 29 45.89 16.24 -22.84
C SER A 29 45.56 17.65 -23.36
N PRO A 30 44.28 17.93 -23.69
CA PRO A 30 43.85 19.29 -23.96
C PRO A 30 43.76 20.07 -22.63
N ILE A 31 44.47 21.18 -22.54
CA ILE A 31 44.44 22.09 -21.38
C ILE A 31 43.73 23.37 -21.83
N PHE A 32 42.80 23.85 -21.00
CA PHE A 32 42.03 25.07 -21.25
C PHE A 32 42.50 26.18 -20.33
N LEU A 33 43.28 27.11 -20.89
CA LEU A 33 43.83 28.25 -20.17
C LEU A 33 42.83 29.40 -20.21
N SER A 34 42.52 29.93 -19.02
CA SER A 34 41.60 31.05 -18.82
C SER A 34 42.26 32.25 -18.14
N HIS A 35 43.33 32.03 -17.37
CA HIS A 35 44.09 33.08 -16.72
C HIS A 35 45.17 33.63 -17.65
N GLN A 36 45.36 34.95 -17.61
CA GLN A 36 46.32 35.64 -18.49
C GLN A 36 47.76 35.16 -18.23
N GLU A 37 48.15 34.95 -16.97
CA GLU A 37 49.47 34.43 -16.57
C GLU A 37 49.79 33.08 -17.24
N ASP A 38 48.84 32.15 -17.26
CA ASP A 38 49.01 30.84 -17.89
C ASP A 38 49.06 30.96 -19.43
N ILE A 39 48.27 31.87 -20.01
CA ILE A 39 48.25 32.13 -21.46
C ILE A 39 49.59 32.70 -21.91
N ASP A 40 50.16 33.62 -21.14
CA ASP A 40 51.44 34.26 -21.44
C ASP A 40 52.59 33.25 -21.31
N ALA A 41 52.59 32.43 -20.25
CA ALA A 41 53.54 31.32 -20.07
C ALA A 41 53.50 30.31 -21.23
N ALA A 42 52.31 29.88 -21.65
CA ALA A 42 52.16 28.97 -22.78
C ALA A 42 52.57 29.62 -24.12
N THR A 43 52.38 30.93 -24.27
CA THR A 43 52.78 31.66 -25.48
C THR A 43 54.30 31.78 -25.56
N ALA A 44 54.95 32.15 -24.45
CA ALA A 44 56.40 32.23 -24.37
C ALA A 44 57.08 30.87 -24.59
N ALA A 45 56.51 29.78 -24.07
CA ALA A 45 57.01 28.44 -24.34
C ALA A 45 56.97 28.09 -25.84
N MET A 46 55.88 28.46 -26.54
CA MET A 46 55.77 28.21 -27.99
C MET A 46 56.69 29.08 -28.84
N GLU A 47 56.79 30.38 -28.54
CA GLU A 47 57.62 31.32 -29.30
C GLU A 47 59.11 30.99 -29.19
N ASN A 48 59.55 30.54 -28.01
CA ASN A 48 60.93 30.15 -27.75
C ASN A 48 61.22 28.67 -28.04
N ASN A 49 60.24 27.92 -28.57
CA ASN A 49 60.32 26.47 -28.79
C ASN A 49 60.85 25.71 -27.56
N SER A 50 60.42 26.16 -26.37
CA SER A 50 60.80 25.63 -25.07
C SER A 50 59.75 24.66 -24.52
N LEU A 51 60.15 23.86 -23.53
CA LEU A 51 59.24 23.00 -22.79
C LEU A 51 58.39 23.82 -21.82
N LEU A 52 57.25 23.26 -21.43
CA LEU A 52 56.33 23.82 -20.45
C LEU A 52 56.28 22.90 -19.24
N PHE A 53 56.32 23.47 -18.03
CA PHE A 53 56.03 22.76 -16.80
C PHE A 53 54.57 22.97 -16.41
N VAL A 54 53.82 21.88 -16.30
CA VAL A 54 52.43 21.91 -15.83
C VAL A 54 52.35 21.27 -14.45
N THR A 55 51.86 22.02 -13.49
CA THR A 55 51.57 21.52 -12.14
C THR A 55 50.10 21.73 -11.81
N THR A 56 49.67 21.23 -10.65
CA THR A 56 48.29 21.33 -10.18
C THR A 56 48.15 22.16 -8.92
N THR A 57 46.97 22.73 -8.69
CA THR A 57 46.67 23.42 -7.43
C THR A 57 46.52 22.45 -6.27
N ILE A 58 46.93 22.92 -5.09
CA ILE A 58 46.62 22.25 -3.83
C ILE A 58 45.10 22.29 -3.63
N ASP A 59 44.55 21.21 -3.07
CA ASP A 59 43.11 21.08 -2.81
C ASP A 59 42.56 22.29 -2.02
N GLY A 60 41.54 22.95 -2.56
CA GLY A 60 40.92 24.14 -1.96
C GLY A 60 41.58 25.49 -2.30
N GLN A 61 42.60 25.51 -3.14
CA GLN A 61 43.27 26.73 -3.63
C GLN A 61 43.08 26.96 -5.14
N GLU A 62 42.00 26.43 -5.71
CA GLU A 62 41.69 26.55 -7.14
C GLU A 62 41.61 28.02 -7.59
N GLY A 63 42.15 28.31 -8.78
CA GLY A 63 42.20 29.67 -9.35
C GLY A 63 43.32 30.56 -8.79
N GLN A 64 44.08 30.09 -7.79
CA GLN A 64 45.30 30.76 -7.34
C GLN A 64 46.50 30.26 -8.16
N ARG A 65 47.44 31.15 -8.46
CA ARG A 65 48.64 30.87 -9.27
C ARG A 65 49.96 31.09 -8.52
N GLY A 66 49.88 31.51 -7.26
CA GLY A 66 51.06 31.66 -6.41
C GLY A 66 51.71 30.31 -6.11
N PHE A 67 53.04 30.30 -5.93
CA PHE A 67 53.80 29.08 -5.65
C PHE A 67 53.39 28.36 -4.35
N ASP A 68 52.74 29.06 -3.41
CA ASP A 68 52.21 28.47 -2.18
C ASP A 68 50.86 27.74 -2.38
N ALA A 69 50.21 27.97 -3.52
CA ALA A 69 48.91 27.40 -3.87
C ALA A 69 49.01 26.20 -4.81
N ILE A 70 50.22 25.84 -5.24
CA ILE A 70 50.46 24.80 -6.23
C ILE A 70 51.36 23.70 -5.69
N HIS A 71 51.22 22.51 -6.25
CA HIS A 71 52.10 21.40 -5.96
C HIS A 71 53.51 21.64 -6.55
N GLU A 72 54.55 21.25 -5.81
CA GLU A 72 55.94 21.39 -6.26
C GLU A 72 56.31 20.42 -7.39
N VAL A 73 55.51 19.38 -7.59
CA VAL A 73 55.78 18.26 -8.51
C VAL A 73 54.72 18.25 -9.61
N GLY A 74 55.17 18.21 -10.86
CA GLY A 74 54.33 18.31 -12.06
C GLY A 74 54.87 17.52 -13.24
N VAL A 75 54.43 17.85 -14.45
CA VAL A 75 54.89 17.25 -15.71
C VAL A 75 55.57 18.31 -16.57
N VAL A 76 56.76 17.99 -17.07
CA VAL A 76 57.37 18.73 -18.18
C VAL A 76 56.90 18.13 -19.50
N GLY A 77 56.50 18.98 -20.42
CA GLY A 77 56.03 18.56 -21.73
C GLY A 77 56.11 19.64 -22.80
N SER A 78 55.72 19.29 -24.01
CA SER A 78 55.70 20.21 -25.15
C SER A 78 54.28 20.57 -25.56
N ILE A 79 54.11 21.78 -26.11
CA ILE A 79 52.82 22.22 -26.66
C ILE A 79 52.76 21.78 -28.12
N MET A 80 51.88 20.82 -28.43
CA MET A 80 51.72 20.33 -29.81
C MET A 80 50.93 21.31 -30.68
N ARG A 81 49.92 21.97 -30.09
CA ARG A 81 49.03 22.88 -30.80
C ARG A 81 48.39 23.87 -29.85
N LYS A 82 48.19 25.11 -30.30
CA LYS A 82 47.41 26.15 -29.62
C LYS A 82 46.24 26.58 -30.51
N VAL A 83 45.06 26.74 -29.91
CA VAL A 83 43.84 27.19 -30.57
C VAL A 83 43.18 28.23 -29.67
N GLN A 84 42.94 29.43 -30.20
CA GLN A 84 42.12 30.42 -29.53
C GLN A 84 40.64 30.07 -29.68
N ILE A 85 39.90 30.11 -28.58
CA ILE A 85 38.46 29.87 -28.54
C ILE A 85 37.74 31.23 -28.63
N PRO A 86 36.57 31.32 -29.29
CA PRO A 86 35.82 32.58 -29.44
C PRO A 86 35.43 33.29 -28.14
N ASP A 87 35.49 32.62 -26.99
CA ASP A 87 35.16 33.16 -25.67
C ASP A 87 36.36 33.82 -24.96
N GLY A 88 37.51 33.93 -25.64
CA GLY A 88 38.74 34.51 -25.08
C GLY A 88 39.66 33.51 -24.39
N ARG A 89 39.25 32.24 -24.22
CA ARG A 89 40.11 31.19 -23.66
C ARG A 89 41.07 30.62 -24.71
N VAL A 90 42.17 30.05 -24.24
CA VAL A 90 43.14 29.37 -25.10
C VAL A 90 43.13 27.88 -24.79
N LYS A 91 42.97 27.06 -25.82
CA LYS A 91 43.14 25.62 -25.73
C LYS A 91 44.52 25.22 -26.25
N ILE A 92 45.33 24.59 -25.40
CA ILE A 92 46.58 23.95 -25.81
C ILE A 92 46.43 22.43 -25.80
N LEU A 93 47.11 21.76 -26.72
CA LEU A 93 47.27 20.31 -26.70
C LEU A 93 48.66 20.01 -26.16
N PHE A 94 48.74 19.60 -24.89
CA PHE A 94 49.98 19.40 -24.17
C PHE A 94 50.38 17.92 -24.21
N GLN A 95 51.63 17.64 -24.59
CA GLN A 95 52.22 16.30 -24.55
C GLN A 95 53.17 16.19 -23.36
N GLY A 96 52.79 15.44 -22.34
CA GLY A 96 53.64 15.17 -21.18
C GLY A 96 54.83 14.29 -21.55
N LEU A 97 56.04 14.66 -21.13
CA LEU A 97 57.27 13.92 -21.43
C LEU A 97 57.85 13.24 -20.18
N SER A 98 58.01 13.97 -19.07
CA SER A 98 58.54 13.41 -17.82
C SER A 98 58.01 14.14 -16.60
N ARG A 99 58.00 13.48 -15.44
CA ARG A 99 57.74 14.13 -14.15
C ARG A 99 58.95 14.93 -13.72
N ALA A 100 58.68 16.06 -13.07
CA ALA A 100 59.71 16.96 -12.61
C ALA A 100 59.25 17.72 -11.35
N LYS A 101 60.20 18.30 -10.64
CA LYS A 101 59.98 19.07 -9.43
C LYS A 101 60.57 20.48 -9.56
N ILE A 102 59.90 21.45 -8.96
CA ILE A 102 60.42 22.81 -8.75
C ILE A 102 61.54 22.76 -7.70
N ILE A 103 62.75 23.18 -8.09
CA ILE A 103 63.91 23.35 -7.20
C ILE A 103 63.98 24.79 -6.69
N GLU A 104 63.72 25.78 -7.55
CA GLU A 104 63.80 27.19 -7.23
C GLU A 104 62.64 27.95 -7.88
N ARG A 105 62.02 28.86 -7.11
CA ARG A 105 60.88 29.69 -7.52
C ARG A 105 61.43 31.03 -8.00
N ILE A 106 61.04 31.48 -9.19
CA ILE A 106 61.45 32.78 -9.73
C ILE A 106 60.26 33.73 -9.57
N GLU A 107 60.34 34.65 -8.60
CA GLU A 107 59.30 35.64 -8.31
C GLU A 107 59.64 37.01 -8.94
N GLY A 108 58.65 37.68 -9.52
CA GLY A 108 58.77 39.07 -9.98
C GLY A 108 58.99 39.28 -11.49
N GLU A 109 58.96 38.23 -12.31
CA GLU A 109 58.90 38.35 -13.77
C GLU A 109 57.45 38.48 -14.29
N GLU A 110 57.27 39.08 -15.47
CA GLU A 110 55.94 39.21 -16.12
C GLU A 110 55.33 37.85 -16.50
N ILE A 111 56.14 36.79 -16.56
CA ILE A 111 55.74 35.43 -16.92
C ILE A 111 56.13 34.48 -15.76
N PRO A 112 55.23 33.61 -15.29
CA PRO A 112 55.56 32.66 -14.23
C PRO A 112 56.60 31.63 -14.72
N GLN A 113 57.77 31.60 -14.07
CA GLN A 113 58.87 30.68 -14.37
C GLN A 113 59.45 30.04 -13.11
N ALA A 114 60.03 28.85 -13.25
CA ALA A 114 60.71 28.16 -12.16
C ALA A 114 61.88 27.31 -12.68
N VAL A 115 62.86 27.04 -11.81
CA VAL A 115 63.93 26.08 -12.09
C VAL A 115 63.40 24.68 -11.80
N ILE A 116 63.35 23.85 -12.84
CA ILE A 116 62.73 22.53 -12.83
C ILE A 116 63.80 21.45 -13.01
N ASP A 117 63.69 20.34 -12.27
CA ASP A 117 64.53 19.15 -12.45
C ASP A 117 63.69 17.87 -12.53
N THR A 118 64.16 16.90 -13.32
CA THR A 118 63.43 15.65 -13.57
C THR A 118 63.52 14.71 -12.38
N ILE A 119 62.42 14.01 -12.09
CA ILE A 119 62.39 12.99 -11.04
C ILE A 119 62.73 11.64 -11.65
N GLN A 120 63.82 11.02 -11.17
CA GLN A 120 64.19 9.66 -11.53
C GLN A 120 63.60 8.65 -10.53
N PRO A 121 63.10 7.50 -10.98
CA PRO A 121 62.61 6.45 -10.08
C PRO A 121 63.75 5.79 -9.32
N ASP A 122 63.48 5.33 -8.09
CA ASP A 122 64.46 4.61 -7.29
C ASP A 122 64.78 3.22 -7.89
N PRO A 123 66.00 2.69 -7.68
CA PRO A 123 66.33 1.32 -8.04
C PRO A 123 65.40 0.33 -7.34
N HIS A 124 64.90 -0.66 -8.08
CA HIS A 124 63.89 -1.58 -7.57
C HIS A 124 64.20 -3.05 -7.90
N ASN A 125 63.54 -3.96 -7.18
CA ASN A 125 63.65 -5.40 -7.42
C ASN A 125 62.66 -5.84 -8.52
N GLU A 126 63.17 -6.21 -9.69
CA GLU A 126 62.36 -6.57 -10.86
C GLU A 126 61.36 -7.70 -10.58
N LEU A 127 61.75 -8.75 -9.83
CA LEU A 127 60.87 -9.89 -9.55
C LEU A 127 59.64 -9.48 -8.73
N LYS A 128 59.83 -8.64 -7.70
CA LYS A 128 58.72 -8.16 -6.86
C LYS A 128 57.81 -7.21 -7.63
N VAL A 129 58.39 -6.31 -8.42
CA VAL A 129 57.64 -5.34 -9.22
C VAL A 129 56.81 -6.03 -10.29
N ASN A 130 57.37 -7.03 -10.99
CA ASN A 130 56.64 -7.84 -11.97
C ASN A 130 55.42 -8.54 -11.35
N ALA A 131 55.57 -9.15 -10.17
CA ALA A 131 54.45 -9.78 -9.49
C ALA A 131 53.33 -8.77 -9.12
N LEU A 132 53.69 -7.57 -8.68
CA LEU A 132 52.72 -6.50 -8.38
C LEU A 132 52.03 -5.98 -9.65
N MET A 133 52.75 -5.86 -10.76
CA MET A 133 52.16 -5.46 -12.05
C MET A 133 51.11 -6.46 -12.52
N ASP A 134 51.34 -7.77 -12.38
CA ASP A 134 50.36 -8.79 -12.76
C ASP A 134 49.10 -8.73 -11.89
N ILE A 135 49.24 -8.46 -10.59
CA ILE A 135 48.11 -8.22 -9.69
C ILE A 135 47.33 -6.98 -10.13
N LEU A 136 48.03 -5.87 -10.39
CA LEU A 136 47.42 -4.62 -10.83
C LEU A 136 46.66 -4.80 -12.15
N ARG A 137 47.26 -5.46 -13.15
CA ARG A 137 46.60 -5.78 -14.42
C ARG A 137 45.31 -6.59 -14.22
N GLY A 138 45.35 -7.62 -13.37
CA GLY A 138 44.18 -8.42 -13.03
C GLY A 138 43.06 -7.58 -12.40
N LYS A 139 43.41 -6.65 -11.50
CA LYS A 139 42.47 -5.73 -10.85
C LYS A 139 41.88 -4.72 -11.82
N VAL A 140 42.68 -4.10 -12.68
CA VAL A 140 42.22 -3.16 -13.73
C VAL A 140 41.25 -3.85 -14.68
N LYS A 141 41.55 -5.10 -15.09
CA LYS A 141 40.66 -5.91 -15.92
C LYS A 141 39.32 -6.16 -15.24
N SER A 142 39.34 -6.52 -13.96
CA SER A 142 38.12 -6.68 -13.16
C SER A 142 37.30 -5.38 -13.09
N LEU A 143 37.96 -4.25 -12.84
CA LEU A 143 37.30 -2.93 -12.79
C LEU A 143 36.64 -2.57 -14.12
N SER A 144 37.32 -2.78 -15.25
CA SER A 144 36.79 -2.50 -16.59
C SER A 144 35.53 -3.30 -16.94
N SER A 145 35.37 -4.51 -16.38
CA SER A 145 34.17 -5.34 -16.59
C SER A 145 32.92 -4.82 -15.85
N ILE A 146 33.12 -4.00 -14.81
CA ILE A 146 32.06 -3.47 -13.95
C ILE A 146 31.69 -2.05 -14.37
N ASN A 147 32.70 -1.23 -14.72
CA ASN A 147 32.53 0.16 -15.09
C ASN A 147 32.84 0.38 -16.58
N SER A 148 31.82 0.71 -17.36
CA SER A 148 31.91 0.95 -18.81
C SER A 148 32.67 2.22 -19.20
N SER A 149 33.07 3.04 -18.23
CA SER A 149 33.86 4.27 -18.47
C SER A 149 35.31 3.97 -18.86
N PHE A 150 35.77 2.74 -18.65
CA PHE A 150 37.10 2.29 -19.04
C PHE A 150 37.05 1.69 -20.45
N SER A 151 37.70 2.35 -21.42
CA SER A 151 37.78 1.82 -22.78
C SER A 151 38.63 0.56 -22.84
N SER A 152 38.19 -0.44 -23.60
CA SER A 152 38.91 -1.70 -23.82
C SER A 152 40.29 -1.51 -24.45
N ASP A 153 40.49 -0.46 -25.25
CA ASP A 153 41.77 -0.18 -25.90
C ASP A 153 42.86 0.27 -24.93
N LEU A 154 42.48 1.00 -23.87
CA LEU A 154 43.39 1.39 -22.79
C LEU A 154 43.80 0.20 -21.91
N VAL A 155 42.89 -0.74 -21.67
CA VAL A 155 43.21 -1.99 -20.94
C VAL A 155 44.24 -2.82 -21.71
N LYS A 156 44.08 -2.94 -23.04
CA LYS A 156 45.08 -3.59 -23.90
C LYS A 156 46.44 -2.89 -23.83
N THR A 157 46.44 -1.56 -23.86
CA THR A 157 47.67 -0.76 -23.75
C THR A 157 48.42 -1.04 -22.45
N ILE A 158 47.71 -1.28 -21.33
CA ILE A 158 48.31 -1.66 -20.04
C ILE A 158 48.82 -3.11 -20.05
N GLU A 159 48.10 -4.04 -20.70
CA GLU A 159 48.51 -5.45 -20.83
C GLU A 159 49.80 -5.59 -21.69
N GLU A 160 49.94 -4.77 -22.74
CA GLU A 160 51.08 -4.81 -23.68
C GLU A 160 52.33 -4.05 -23.18
N ASN A 161 52.18 -3.17 -22.18
CA ASN A 161 53.29 -2.37 -21.66
C ASN A 161 54.05 -3.09 -20.55
N SER A 162 55.39 -3.10 -20.59
CA SER A 162 56.24 -3.75 -19.58
C SER A 162 56.89 -2.78 -18.58
N GLU A 163 56.70 -1.47 -18.74
CA GLU A 163 57.36 -0.45 -17.92
C GLU A 163 56.50 -0.09 -16.68
N PRO A 164 56.99 -0.35 -15.44
CA PRO A 164 56.19 -0.19 -14.23
C PRO A 164 55.70 1.25 -13.97
N SER A 165 56.56 2.23 -14.20
CA SER A 165 56.25 3.65 -14.01
C SER A 165 55.13 4.10 -14.95
N ARG A 166 55.21 3.65 -16.20
CA ARG A 166 54.23 3.96 -17.24
C ARG A 166 52.89 3.29 -17.01
N ILE A 167 52.87 2.03 -16.59
CA ILE A 167 51.63 1.35 -16.20
C ILE A 167 50.97 2.07 -15.02
N SER A 168 51.76 2.44 -14.01
CA SER A 168 51.25 3.15 -12.83
C SER A 168 50.62 4.48 -13.22
N ASP A 169 51.28 5.26 -14.09
CA ASP A 169 50.77 6.54 -14.59
C ASP A 169 49.48 6.38 -15.41
N LEU A 170 49.46 5.41 -16.32
CA LEU A 170 48.27 5.11 -17.13
C LEU A 170 47.09 4.74 -16.23
N VAL A 171 47.29 3.85 -15.27
CA VAL A 171 46.22 3.42 -14.36
C VAL A 171 45.76 4.59 -13.48
N SER A 172 46.68 5.38 -12.91
CA SER A 172 46.31 6.55 -12.11
C SER A 172 45.52 7.58 -12.91
N SER A 173 45.86 7.81 -14.19
CA SER A 173 45.12 8.72 -15.08
C SER A 173 43.69 8.28 -15.40
N MET A 174 43.40 6.98 -15.28
CA MET A 174 42.06 6.43 -15.54
C MET A 174 41.14 6.52 -14.32
N LEU A 175 41.72 6.66 -13.12
CA LEU A 175 40.97 6.69 -11.87
C LEU A 175 40.63 8.14 -11.51
N LYS A 176 39.39 8.37 -11.10
CA LYS A 176 38.98 9.66 -10.53
C LYS A 176 39.38 9.71 -9.06
N LEU A 177 40.63 10.09 -8.81
CA LEU A 177 41.20 10.13 -7.47
C LEU A 177 41.00 11.49 -6.83
N ASN A 178 40.79 11.50 -5.52
CA ASN A 178 40.88 12.74 -4.73
C ASN A 178 42.30 13.32 -4.85
N LYS A 179 42.42 14.65 -4.93
CA LYS A 179 43.70 15.35 -5.15
C LYS A 179 44.81 14.91 -4.18
N GLU A 180 44.50 14.76 -2.90
CA GLU A 180 45.48 14.29 -1.90
C GLU A 180 46.02 12.88 -2.19
N VAL A 181 45.14 11.96 -2.62
CA VAL A 181 45.51 10.56 -2.93
C VAL A 181 46.28 10.51 -4.24
N ALA A 182 45.82 11.28 -5.23
CA ALA A 182 46.50 11.44 -6.51
C ALA A 182 47.93 11.96 -6.30
N TYR A 183 48.10 13.01 -5.50
CA TYR A 183 49.41 13.60 -5.22
C TYR A 183 50.35 12.62 -4.49
N LYS A 184 49.86 11.90 -3.47
CA LYS A 184 50.67 10.87 -2.78
C LYS A 184 51.19 9.80 -3.73
N LEU A 185 50.35 9.33 -4.65
CA LEU A 185 50.78 8.39 -5.69
C LEU A 185 51.70 9.04 -6.72
N TYR A 186 51.54 10.34 -6.98
CA TYR A 186 52.30 11.08 -7.98
C TYR A 186 53.76 11.30 -7.58
N ILE A 187 54.01 11.60 -6.29
CA ILE A 187 55.34 11.90 -5.74
C ILE A 187 56.14 10.68 -5.30
N GLU A 188 55.52 9.50 -5.18
CA GLU A 188 56.21 8.30 -4.70
C GLU A 188 57.24 7.79 -5.72
N THR A 189 58.51 7.83 -5.34
CA THR A 189 59.66 7.41 -6.16
C THR A 189 59.93 5.91 -6.07
N ASP A 190 59.52 5.26 -4.96
CA ASP A 190 59.60 3.82 -4.79
C ASP A 190 58.44 3.14 -5.54
N ILE A 191 58.76 2.61 -6.71
CA ILE A 191 57.77 1.96 -7.57
C ILE A 191 57.04 0.80 -6.90
N GLN A 192 57.68 0.10 -5.96
CA GLN A 192 57.04 -1.02 -5.27
C GLN A 192 55.94 -0.52 -4.32
N LYS A 193 56.23 0.54 -3.56
CA LYS A 193 55.23 1.19 -2.70
C LYS A 193 54.11 1.80 -3.52
N ARG A 194 54.47 2.47 -4.61
CA ARG A 194 53.51 3.09 -5.53
C ARG A 194 52.53 2.07 -6.10
N LEU A 195 53.02 0.92 -6.57
CA LEU A 195 52.17 -0.16 -7.09
C LEU A 195 51.25 -0.74 -6.01
N LEU A 196 51.75 -0.96 -4.79
CA LEU A 196 50.92 -1.43 -3.68
C LEU A 196 49.77 -0.46 -3.37
N SER A 197 50.09 0.83 -3.18
CA SER A 197 49.08 1.85 -2.93
C SER A 197 48.08 1.96 -4.08
N LEU A 198 48.53 1.81 -5.33
CA LEU A 198 47.66 1.82 -6.49
C LEU A 198 46.73 0.61 -6.56
N ILE A 199 47.21 -0.60 -6.18
CA ILE A 199 46.38 -1.80 -6.09
C ILE A 199 45.28 -1.63 -5.03
N ASP A 200 45.59 -1.01 -3.90
CA ASP A 200 44.62 -0.74 -2.84
C ASP A 200 43.53 0.22 -3.33
N VAL A 201 43.92 1.30 -4.01
CA VAL A 201 43.01 2.28 -4.61
C VAL A 201 42.14 1.66 -5.70
N VAL A 202 42.70 0.83 -6.59
CA VAL A 202 41.91 0.12 -7.60
C VAL A 202 40.94 -0.86 -6.93
N THR A 203 41.33 -1.49 -5.82
CA THR A 203 40.47 -2.42 -5.10
C THR A 203 39.27 -1.71 -4.46
N SER A 204 39.47 -0.56 -3.83
CA SER A 204 38.35 0.23 -3.28
C SER A 204 37.42 0.75 -4.37
N GLU A 205 37.96 1.13 -5.54
CA GLU A 205 37.15 1.56 -6.68
C GLU A 205 36.28 0.42 -7.24
N ILE A 206 36.79 -0.82 -7.28
CA ILE A 206 36.01 -2.00 -7.66
C ILE A 206 34.82 -2.21 -6.72
N GLU A 207 35.02 -2.06 -5.41
CA GLU A 207 33.95 -2.21 -4.43
C GLU A 207 32.87 -1.13 -4.59
N ALA A 208 33.30 0.12 -4.74
CA ALA A 208 32.39 1.24 -5.02
C ALA A 208 31.58 1.01 -6.30
N ALA A 209 32.23 0.58 -7.39
CA ALA A 209 31.58 0.29 -8.66
C ALA A 209 30.56 -0.85 -8.57
N LYS A 210 30.82 -1.89 -7.75
CA LYS A 210 29.85 -2.97 -7.50
C LYS A 210 28.61 -2.47 -6.77
N ILE A 211 28.80 -1.67 -5.72
CA ILE A 211 27.69 -1.08 -4.95
C ILE A 211 26.84 -0.18 -5.85
N GLN A 212 27.47 0.68 -6.65
CA GLN A 212 26.77 1.55 -7.61
C GLN A 212 25.95 0.73 -8.62
N LYS A 213 26.50 -0.37 -9.15
CA LYS A 213 25.78 -1.28 -10.07
C LYS A 213 24.58 -1.93 -9.40
N GLU A 214 24.71 -2.36 -8.14
CA GLU A 214 23.61 -2.95 -7.38
C GLU A 214 22.50 -1.91 -7.12
N ILE A 215 22.86 -0.69 -6.69
CA ILE A 215 21.91 0.42 -6.49
C ILE A 215 21.19 0.74 -7.80
N ARG A 216 21.93 0.89 -8.92
CA ARG A 216 21.34 1.17 -10.23
C ARG A 216 20.34 0.07 -10.63
N THR A 217 20.67 -1.19 -10.38
CA THR A 217 19.79 -2.32 -10.68
C THR A 217 18.51 -2.29 -9.82
N LYS A 218 18.63 -2.02 -8.52
CA LYS A 218 17.48 -1.90 -7.60
C LYS A 218 16.59 -0.70 -7.89
N VAL A 219 17.19 0.44 -8.26
CA VAL A 219 16.45 1.65 -8.63
C VAL A 219 15.74 1.45 -9.97
N HIS A 220 16.41 0.85 -10.96
CA HIS A 220 15.81 0.61 -12.26
C HIS A 220 14.67 -0.41 -12.19
N SER A 221 14.81 -1.50 -11.42
CA SER A 221 13.71 -2.46 -11.23
C SER A 221 12.50 -1.86 -10.52
N LYS A 222 12.71 -0.98 -9.54
CA LYS A 222 11.63 -0.28 -8.82
C LYS A 222 10.94 0.77 -9.69
N ILE A 223 11.69 1.50 -10.51
CA ILE A 223 11.15 2.49 -11.46
C ILE A 223 10.42 1.80 -12.62
N GLU A 224 10.97 0.73 -13.18
CA GLU A 224 10.29 -0.04 -14.24
C GLU A 224 9.01 -0.69 -13.72
N GLN A 225 8.98 -1.23 -12.51
CA GLN A 225 7.76 -1.81 -11.95
C GLN A 225 6.69 -0.73 -11.71
N THR A 226 7.07 0.44 -11.18
CA THR A 226 6.14 1.55 -10.90
C THR A 226 5.64 2.20 -12.20
N ASN A 227 6.51 2.45 -13.17
CA ASN A 227 6.12 3.01 -14.48
C ASN A 227 5.33 2.01 -15.32
N LYS A 228 5.68 0.73 -15.28
CA LYS A 228 4.91 -0.32 -15.96
C LYS A 228 3.53 -0.49 -15.34
N GLU A 229 3.40 -0.45 -14.01
CA GLU A 229 2.09 -0.46 -13.36
C GLU A 229 1.28 0.80 -13.66
N TYR A 230 1.91 1.97 -13.69
CA TYR A 230 1.25 3.23 -14.06
C TYR A 230 0.78 3.20 -15.52
N PHE A 231 1.67 2.82 -16.44
CA PHE A 231 1.38 2.75 -17.87
C PHE A 231 0.37 1.65 -18.20
N LEU A 232 0.43 0.47 -17.56
CA LEU A 232 -0.59 -0.57 -17.72
C LEU A 232 -1.94 -0.14 -17.15
N LYS A 233 -1.99 0.67 -16.09
CA LYS A 233 -3.25 1.23 -15.57
C LYS A 233 -3.82 2.29 -16.49
N GLU A 234 -2.96 3.13 -17.08
CA GLU A 234 -3.36 4.17 -18.02
C GLU A 234 -3.82 3.55 -19.35
N GLN A 235 -3.09 2.55 -19.86
CA GLN A 235 -3.53 1.74 -21.00
C GLN A 235 -4.79 0.94 -20.70
N LEU A 236 -4.95 0.35 -19.50
CA LEU A 236 -6.21 -0.29 -19.13
C LEU A 236 -7.36 0.71 -19.12
N LYS A 237 -7.16 1.93 -18.60
CA LYS A 237 -8.16 2.99 -18.64
C LYS A 237 -8.52 3.42 -20.06
N GLU A 238 -7.52 3.61 -20.93
CA GLU A 238 -7.75 3.96 -22.33
C GLU A 238 -8.42 2.81 -23.10
N ILE A 239 -7.98 1.56 -22.90
CA ILE A 239 -8.60 0.37 -23.49
C ILE A 239 -10.05 0.22 -23.02
N GLN A 240 -10.33 0.42 -21.73
CA GLN A 240 -11.68 0.36 -21.16
C GLN A 240 -12.58 1.49 -21.70
N HIS A 241 -12.03 2.70 -21.87
CA HIS A 241 -12.72 3.83 -22.49
C HIS A 241 -12.95 3.64 -24.00
N GLU A 242 -12.02 2.99 -24.74
CA GLU A 242 -12.16 2.70 -26.18
C GLU A 242 -13.10 1.51 -26.47
N LEU A 243 -13.22 0.56 -25.53
CA LEU A 243 -14.10 -0.62 -25.68
C LEU A 243 -15.60 -0.31 -25.52
N GLY A 244 -15.98 0.90 -25.09
CA GLY A 244 -17.36 1.37 -25.10
C GLY A 244 -18.33 0.64 -24.14
N THR A 245 -17.81 -0.18 -23.22
CA THR A 245 -18.58 -0.96 -22.23
C THR A 245 -18.79 -0.22 -20.89
N ASP A 246 -18.16 0.95 -20.72
CA ASP A 246 -17.87 1.50 -19.38
C ASP A 246 -18.92 2.45 -18.79
N THR A 247 -19.71 3.16 -19.59
CA THR A 247 -20.61 4.19 -19.04
C THR A 247 -21.63 3.61 -18.06
N GLN A 248 -22.21 2.45 -18.38
CA GLN A 248 -23.24 1.84 -17.53
C GLN A 248 -22.67 1.31 -16.21
N ARG A 249 -21.42 0.83 -16.21
CA ARG A 249 -20.78 0.28 -15.01
C ARG A 249 -20.20 1.37 -14.12
N GLU A 250 -19.66 2.43 -14.71
CA GLU A 250 -19.25 3.62 -13.97
C GLU A 250 -20.45 4.29 -13.31
N GLU A 251 -21.59 4.39 -14.01
CA GLU A 251 -22.86 4.87 -13.46
C GLU A 251 -23.34 3.99 -12.29
N GLU A 252 -23.27 2.66 -12.41
CA GLU A 252 -23.64 1.74 -11.34
C GLU A 252 -22.74 1.90 -10.10
N ILE A 253 -21.42 1.96 -10.29
CA ILE A 253 -20.46 2.18 -9.19
C ILE A 253 -20.72 3.53 -8.52
N ALA A 254 -20.98 4.58 -9.30
CA ALA A 254 -21.33 5.89 -8.78
C ALA A 254 -22.63 5.86 -7.96
N ALA A 255 -23.67 5.17 -8.45
CA ALA A 255 -24.94 5.01 -7.76
C ALA A 255 -24.78 4.23 -6.44
N PHE A 256 -23.98 3.16 -6.41
CA PHE A 256 -23.67 2.45 -5.16
C PHE A 256 -22.91 3.33 -4.17
N LYS A 257 -21.95 4.14 -4.65
CA LYS A 257 -21.19 5.05 -3.80
C LYS A 257 -22.08 6.11 -3.15
N GLU A 258 -23.02 6.68 -3.90
CA GLU A 258 -23.99 7.65 -3.38
C GLU A 258 -24.87 7.03 -2.30
N LYS A 259 -25.41 5.83 -2.55
CA LYS A 259 -26.21 5.10 -1.56
C LYS A 259 -25.41 4.76 -0.31
N ILE A 260 -24.16 4.34 -0.43
CA ILE A 260 -23.30 3.99 0.72
C ILE A 260 -22.99 5.24 1.56
N GLU A 261 -22.67 6.39 0.95
CA GLU A 261 -22.45 7.63 1.70
C GLU A 261 -23.73 8.09 2.43
N ALA A 262 -24.91 7.87 1.86
CA ALA A 262 -26.19 8.14 2.53
C ALA A 262 -26.45 7.23 3.75
N LEU A 263 -25.83 6.04 3.80
CA LEU A 263 -25.94 5.12 4.94
C LEU A 263 -25.00 5.47 6.10
N LYS A 264 -23.92 6.20 5.84
CA LYS A 264 -22.89 6.59 6.82
C LYS A 264 -23.42 7.12 8.17
N PRO A 265 -24.45 7.99 8.25
CA PRO A 265 -24.98 8.43 9.54
C PRO A 265 -25.80 7.37 10.30
N HIS A 266 -26.08 6.22 9.69
CA HIS A 266 -27.01 5.20 10.22
C HIS A 266 -26.32 3.86 10.52
N VAL A 267 -25.02 3.75 10.23
CA VAL A 267 -24.22 2.54 10.46
C VAL A 267 -23.02 2.82 11.36
N GLU A 268 -22.52 1.80 12.05
CA GLU A 268 -21.26 1.89 12.79
C GLU A 268 -20.06 2.06 11.85
N GLU A 269 -18.97 2.65 12.35
CA GLU A 269 -17.77 2.93 11.57
C GLU A 269 -17.16 1.64 10.96
N ASP A 270 -17.17 0.54 11.70
CA ASP A 270 -16.66 -0.75 11.24
C ASP A 270 -17.50 -1.33 10.09
N THR A 271 -18.82 -1.20 10.17
CA THR A 271 -19.76 -1.59 9.10
C THR A 271 -19.51 -0.77 7.85
N TYR A 272 -19.37 0.55 7.98
CA TYR A 272 -19.08 1.43 6.85
C TYR A 272 -17.76 1.08 6.15
N LYS A 273 -16.71 0.80 6.94
CA LYS A 273 -15.39 0.41 6.42
C LYS A 273 -15.45 -0.90 5.63
N GLU A 274 -16.14 -1.92 6.14
CA GLU A 274 -16.28 -3.20 5.42
C GLU A 274 -17.03 -3.01 4.11
N ILE A 275 -18.16 -2.28 4.10
CA ILE A 275 -18.95 -2.03 2.89
C ILE A 275 -18.12 -1.26 1.85
N SER A 276 -17.45 -0.18 2.27
CA SER A 276 -16.60 0.64 1.39
C SER A 276 -15.46 -0.18 0.77
N LYS A 277 -14.83 -1.05 1.57
CA LYS A 277 -13.78 -1.96 1.08
C LYS A 277 -14.30 -2.93 0.00
N GLN A 278 -15.53 -3.41 0.12
CA GLN A 278 -16.12 -4.28 -0.90
C GLN A 278 -16.49 -3.51 -2.17
N LEU A 279 -16.97 -2.26 -2.06
CA LEU A 279 -17.20 -1.39 -3.22
C LEU A 279 -15.90 -1.11 -3.98
N ASP A 280 -14.81 -0.76 -3.27
CA ASP A 280 -13.49 -0.53 -3.88
C ASP A 280 -12.98 -1.78 -4.60
N ARG A 281 -13.27 -2.97 -4.05
CA ARG A 281 -12.93 -4.24 -4.68
C ARG A 281 -13.77 -4.48 -5.94
N PHE A 282 -15.08 -4.24 -5.88
CA PHE A 282 -15.99 -4.37 -7.03
C PHE A 282 -15.57 -3.44 -8.19
N ALA A 283 -15.21 -2.20 -7.89
CA ALA A 283 -14.79 -1.20 -8.88
C ALA A 283 -13.50 -1.59 -9.64
N ARG A 284 -12.62 -2.38 -9.04
CA ARG A 284 -11.35 -2.81 -9.66
C ARG A 284 -11.46 -4.11 -10.45
N MET A 285 -12.57 -4.84 -10.32
CA MET A 285 -12.72 -6.18 -10.90
C MET A 285 -13.25 -6.13 -12.32
N HIS A 286 -12.88 -7.10 -13.15
CA HIS A 286 -13.45 -7.25 -14.50
C HIS A 286 -14.93 -7.66 -14.42
N PRO A 287 -15.84 -7.11 -15.27
CA PRO A 287 -17.29 -7.39 -15.17
C PRO A 287 -17.62 -8.87 -15.30
N ASP A 288 -16.95 -9.57 -16.21
CA ASP A 288 -17.21 -10.99 -16.51
C ASP A 288 -16.71 -11.99 -15.44
N SER A 289 -16.12 -11.51 -14.35
CA SER A 289 -15.64 -12.39 -13.28
C SER A 289 -16.82 -12.93 -12.45
N ALA A 290 -16.80 -14.22 -12.12
CA ALA A 290 -17.77 -14.84 -11.20
C ALA A 290 -17.77 -14.15 -9.81
N ASP A 291 -16.62 -13.63 -9.39
CA ASP A 291 -16.49 -12.90 -8.14
C ASP A 291 -17.15 -11.50 -8.23
N ALA A 292 -17.22 -10.89 -9.42
CA ALA A 292 -17.83 -9.58 -9.61
C ALA A 292 -19.36 -9.65 -9.43
N ASN A 293 -20.01 -10.63 -10.04
CA ASN A 293 -21.44 -10.91 -9.81
C ASN A 293 -21.73 -11.18 -8.34
N THR A 294 -20.89 -11.98 -7.68
CA THR A 294 -21.05 -12.29 -6.25
C THR A 294 -20.94 -11.03 -5.37
N LEU A 295 -20.03 -10.10 -5.71
CA LEU A 295 -19.88 -8.82 -5.00
C LEU A 295 -21.01 -7.83 -5.31
N GLN A 296 -21.50 -7.80 -6.55
CA GLN A 296 -22.66 -7.00 -6.93
C GLN A 296 -23.89 -7.43 -6.11
N THR A 297 -24.22 -8.73 -6.12
CA THR A 297 -25.32 -9.27 -5.31
C THR A 297 -25.13 -8.99 -3.82
N TYR A 298 -23.88 -9.05 -3.31
CA TYR A 298 -23.60 -8.65 -1.93
C TYR A 298 -23.91 -7.17 -1.66
N LEU A 299 -23.46 -6.27 -2.53
CA LEU A 299 -23.72 -4.83 -2.40
C LEU A 299 -25.22 -4.53 -2.48
N GLU A 300 -25.95 -5.19 -3.37
CA GLU A 300 -27.41 -5.10 -3.45
C GLU A 300 -28.07 -5.52 -2.13
N TRP A 301 -27.72 -6.70 -1.60
CA TRP A 301 -28.25 -7.18 -0.31
C TRP A 301 -27.96 -6.19 0.83
N VAL A 302 -26.75 -5.66 0.91
CA VAL A 302 -26.35 -4.68 1.93
C VAL A 302 -27.16 -3.39 1.81
N LEU A 303 -27.35 -2.89 0.59
CA LEU A 303 -28.07 -1.64 0.33
C LEU A 303 -29.58 -1.76 0.57
N ASP A 304 -30.12 -2.96 0.44
CA ASP A 304 -31.52 -3.26 0.74
C ASP A 304 -31.81 -3.38 2.24
N VAL A 305 -30.78 -3.57 3.08
CA VAL A 305 -30.94 -3.52 4.54
C VAL A 305 -31.44 -2.13 4.95
N PRO A 306 -32.56 -2.03 5.70
CA PRO A 306 -33.23 -0.75 5.97
C PRO A 306 -32.55 0.08 7.07
N PHE A 307 -31.23 0.24 7.06
CA PHE A 307 -30.47 0.96 8.09
C PHE A 307 -31.09 2.32 8.43
N GLY A 308 -31.27 2.58 9.73
CA GLY A 308 -31.84 3.83 10.24
C GLY A 308 -33.34 4.03 9.98
N LYS A 309 -34.01 3.18 9.19
CA LYS A 309 -35.45 3.24 9.00
C LYS A 309 -36.15 2.50 10.14
N THR A 310 -36.86 3.23 10.96
CA THR A 310 -37.73 2.69 12.00
C THR A 310 -39.13 3.29 11.88
N THR A 311 -40.11 2.63 12.45
CA THR A 311 -41.45 3.18 12.58
C THR A 311 -41.42 4.46 13.42
N LYS A 312 -42.27 5.43 13.06
CA LYS A 312 -42.35 6.74 13.75
C LYS A 312 -43.30 6.71 14.95
N GLU A 313 -44.20 5.72 15.01
CA GLU A 313 -45.15 5.62 16.09
C GLU A 313 -44.49 5.07 17.35
N ASN A 314 -44.73 5.73 18.47
CA ASN A 314 -44.34 5.20 19.77
C ASN A 314 -45.27 4.05 20.16
N LEU A 315 -44.73 3.10 20.91
CA LEU A 315 -45.50 2.01 21.48
C LEU A 315 -46.62 2.56 22.38
N SER A 316 -47.86 2.11 22.17
CA SER A 316 -49.00 2.49 23.01
C SER A 316 -49.80 1.26 23.41
N VAL A 317 -49.84 0.97 24.71
CA VAL A 317 -50.60 -0.17 25.24
C VAL A 317 -52.10 -0.02 24.98
N ARG A 318 -52.62 1.21 24.92
CA ARG A 318 -54.03 1.47 24.63
C ARG A 318 -54.42 0.98 23.24
N LYS A 319 -53.62 1.31 22.22
CA LYS A 319 -53.82 0.81 20.85
C LYS A 319 -53.75 -0.72 20.79
N VAL A 320 -52.79 -1.31 21.52
CA VAL A 320 -52.65 -2.78 21.62
C VAL A 320 -53.90 -3.41 22.24
N ALA A 321 -54.48 -2.82 23.28
CA ALA A 321 -55.71 -3.32 23.90
C ALA A 321 -56.89 -3.27 22.93
N GLU A 322 -57.09 -2.11 22.27
CA GLU A 322 -58.18 -1.90 21.32
C GLU A 322 -58.11 -2.88 20.15
N GLU A 323 -56.92 -3.07 19.56
CA GLU A 323 -56.73 -3.99 18.43
C GLU A 323 -56.90 -5.45 18.83
N LEU A 324 -56.37 -5.86 20.00
CA LEU A 324 -56.55 -7.22 20.51
C LEU A 324 -58.03 -7.54 20.79
N ASP A 325 -58.79 -6.58 21.30
CA ASP A 325 -60.23 -6.73 21.53
C ASP A 325 -61.05 -6.72 20.25
N HIS A 326 -60.62 -5.97 19.25
CA HIS A 326 -61.21 -5.98 17.93
C HIS A 326 -61.03 -7.35 17.24
N ASP A 327 -59.80 -7.84 17.16
CA ASP A 327 -59.44 -9.00 16.34
C ASP A 327 -59.72 -10.35 17.00
N HIS A 328 -59.80 -10.40 18.35
CA HIS A 328 -59.93 -11.65 19.08
C HIS A 328 -61.10 -11.61 20.05
N TYR A 329 -62.01 -12.58 19.91
CA TYR A 329 -63.08 -12.80 20.88
C TYR A 329 -62.61 -13.69 22.03
N SER A 330 -63.01 -13.36 23.27
CA SER A 330 -62.51 -13.99 24.50
C SER A 330 -61.01 -13.68 24.72
N LEU A 331 -60.28 -14.62 25.35
CA LEU A 331 -58.86 -14.52 25.69
C LEU A 331 -58.51 -13.41 26.70
N GLU A 332 -59.41 -13.11 27.65
CA GLU A 332 -59.18 -12.07 28.69
C GLU A 332 -57.82 -12.23 29.37
N LYS A 333 -57.53 -13.42 29.94
CA LYS A 333 -56.25 -13.68 30.62
C LYS A 333 -55.02 -13.52 29.69
N PRO A 334 -54.98 -14.14 28.49
CA PRO A 334 -53.88 -13.89 27.55
C PRO A 334 -53.71 -12.42 27.16
N LYS A 335 -54.81 -11.69 26.91
CA LYS A 335 -54.78 -10.27 26.56
C LYS A 335 -54.21 -9.44 27.70
N ASP A 336 -54.67 -9.65 28.92
CA ASP A 336 -54.14 -8.95 30.11
C ASP A 336 -52.62 -9.14 30.24
N ARG A 337 -52.12 -10.36 30.03
CA ARG A 337 -50.67 -10.65 30.05
C ARG A 337 -49.90 -9.95 28.92
N ILE A 338 -50.46 -9.90 27.71
CA ILE A 338 -49.85 -9.15 26.61
C ILE A 338 -49.77 -7.65 26.97
N LEU A 339 -50.83 -7.10 27.56
CA LEU A 339 -50.87 -5.71 27.99
C LEU A 339 -49.88 -5.42 29.12
N GLU A 340 -49.75 -6.32 30.11
CA GLU A 340 -48.73 -6.24 31.16
C GLU A 340 -47.32 -6.16 30.55
N PHE A 341 -47.01 -7.05 29.60
CA PHE A 341 -45.72 -7.09 28.91
C PHE A 341 -45.41 -5.77 28.20
N PHE A 342 -46.35 -5.27 27.40
CA PHE A 342 -46.15 -4.02 26.66
C PHE A 342 -46.18 -2.78 27.56
N SER A 343 -46.87 -2.82 28.71
CA SER A 343 -46.86 -1.73 29.70
C SER A 343 -45.48 -1.50 30.28
N VAL A 344 -44.75 -2.58 30.56
CA VAL A 344 -43.35 -2.46 31.02
C VAL A 344 -42.47 -1.86 29.94
N ARG A 345 -42.66 -2.24 28.67
CA ARG A 345 -41.90 -1.68 27.54
C ARG A 345 -42.22 -0.21 27.27
N GLU A 346 -43.51 0.18 27.29
CA GLU A 346 -43.94 1.58 27.15
C GLU A 346 -43.30 2.45 28.23
N LEU A 347 -43.34 1.98 29.48
CA LEU A 347 -42.73 2.67 30.62
C LEU A 347 -41.20 2.82 30.45
N SER A 348 -40.52 1.78 29.96
CA SER A 348 -39.09 1.81 29.69
C SER A 348 -38.73 2.81 28.59
N GLU A 349 -39.48 2.85 27.49
CA GLU A 349 -39.29 3.82 26.40
C GLU A 349 -39.52 5.25 26.88
N LEU A 350 -40.62 5.51 27.61
CA LEU A 350 -40.94 6.82 28.17
C LEU A 350 -39.88 7.36 29.14
N ARG A 351 -39.22 6.47 29.89
CA ARG A 351 -38.17 6.84 30.85
C ARG A 351 -36.78 6.92 30.24
N GLY A 352 -36.60 6.49 28.98
CA GLY A 352 -35.29 6.39 28.35
C GLY A 352 -34.33 5.40 29.03
N ILE A 353 -34.85 4.50 29.87
CA ILE A 353 -34.05 3.53 30.62
C ILE A 353 -34.08 2.22 29.84
N ARG A 354 -32.92 1.80 29.30
CA ARG A 354 -32.79 0.42 28.80
C ARG A 354 -33.02 -0.53 29.97
N PRO A 355 -33.88 -1.55 29.84
CA PRO A 355 -34.11 -2.52 30.91
C PRO A 355 -32.76 -3.11 31.35
N LYS A 356 -32.51 -3.14 32.68
CA LYS A 356 -31.30 -3.73 33.25
C LYS A 356 -31.20 -5.22 32.88
N LYS A 357 -29.96 -5.72 32.82
CA LYS A 357 -29.54 -7.12 32.71
C LYS A 357 -30.63 -8.11 33.18
N GLY A 358 -31.20 -8.85 32.23
CA GLY A 358 -32.10 -9.99 32.49
C GLY A 358 -33.62 -9.75 32.34
N ASN A 359 -34.10 -8.53 32.06
CA ASN A 359 -35.53 -8.22 32.18
C ASN A 359 -36.35 -8.04 30.89
N SER A 360 -35.81 -8.25 29.69
CA SER A 360 -36.67 -8.35 28.50
C SER A 360 -36.83 -9.81 28.12
N ALA A 361 -37.74 -10.48 28.84
CA ALA A 361 -38.24 -11.78 28.44
C ALA A 361 -38.87 -11.70 27.05
N ILE A 362 -38.82 -12.79 26.29
CA ILE A 362 -39.49 -12.88 24.98
C ILE A 362 -40.86 -13.48 25.18
N LEU A 363 -41.87 -12.87 24.56
CA LEU A 363 -43.23 -13.37 24.59
C LEU A 363 -43.30 -14.73 23.87
N CYS A 364 -43.80 -15.77 24.53
CA CYS A 364 -43.99 -17.09 23.93
C CYS A 364 -45.46 -17.53 24.06
N PHE A 365 -46.15 -17.59 22.92
CA PHE A 365 -47.52 -18.08 22.84
C PHE A 365 -47.54 -19.61 22.77
N ALA A 366 -48.04 -20.25 23.83
CA ALA A 366 -48.06 -21.70 23.96
C ALA A 366 -49.50 -22.24 23.98
N GLY A 367 -49.81 -23.25 23.16
CA GLY A 367 -51.14 -23.86 23.14
C GLY A 367 -51.32 -24.83 21.99
N PRO A 368 -52.49 -25.50 21.84
CA PRO A 368 -52.72 -26.39 20.71
C PRO A 368 -52.73 -25.62 19.36
N PRO A 369 -52.59 -26.30 18.21
CA PRO A 369 -52.73 -25.66 16.91
C PRO A 369 -54.15 -25.09 16.71
N GLY A 370 -54.27 -23.98 15.99
CA GLY A 370 -55.58 -23.38 15.67
C GLY A 370 -56.19 -22.48 16.75
N VAL A 371 -55.48 -22.18 17.84
CA VAL A 371 -55.94 -21.27 18.92
C VAL A 371 -55.60 -19.78 18.68
N GLY A 372 -55.25 -19.41 17.44
CA GLY A 372 -55.00 -18.00 17.09
C GLY A 372 -53.63 -17.42 17.48
N LYS A 373 -52.63 -18.25 17.83
CA LYS A 373 -51.26 -17.79 18.22
C LYS A 373 -50.64 -16.79 17.26
N THR A 374 -50.59 -17.14 15.97
CA THR A 374 -50.03 -16.28 14.92
C THR A 374 -50.91 -15.06 14.66
N SER A 375 -52.22 -15.19 14.82
CA SER A 375 -53.17 -14.10 14.66
C SER A 375 -53.00 -13.05 15.76
N LEU A 376 -52.73 -13.45 17.01
CA LEU A 376 -52.39 -12.53 18.10
C LEU A 376 -51.12 -11.72 17.81
N ALA A 377 -50.09 -12.38 17.29
CA ALA A 377 -48.86 -11.70 16.89
C ALA A 377 -49.10 -10.68 15.75
N ASN A 378 -50.00 -11.00 14.81
CA ASN A 378 -50.41 -10.07 13.76
C ASN A 378 -51.14 -8.85 14.33
N SER A 379 -52.11 -9.03 15.23
CA SER A 379 -52.82 -7.92 15.88
C SER A 379 -51.86 -7.02 16.67
N ILE A 380 -50.85 -7.59 17.33
CA ILE A 380 -49.79 -6.81 17.99
C ILE A 380 -49.01 -5.97 16.97
N ALA A 381 -48.60 -6.56 15.84
CA ALA A 381 -47.87 -5.83 14.81
C ALA A 381 -48.70 -4.68 14.21
N THR A 382 -49.98 -4.94 13.92
CA THR A 382 -50.94 -3.92 13.45
C THR A 382 -51.10 -2.80 14.46
N ALA A 383 -51.31 -3.12 15.75
CA ALA A 383 -51.48 -2.13 16.81
C ALA A 383 -50.25 -1.24 17.02
N LEU A 384 -49.05 -1.79 16.79
CA LEU A 384 -47.79 -1.08 16.88
C LEU A 384 -47.41 -0.37 15.57
N SER A 385 -48.21 -0.49 14.52
CA SER A 385 -47.91 0.00 13.18
C SER A 385 -46.55 -0.49 12.65
N ARG A 386 -46.17 -1.71 13.03
CA ARG A 386 -44.89 -2.34 12.67
C ARG A 386 -45.12 -3.47 11.66
N PRO A 387 -44.23 -3.63 10.67
CA PRO A 387 -44.31 -4.76 9.75
C PRO A 387 -44.13 -6.09 10.51
N LEU A 388 -44.94 -7.07 10.13
CA LEU A 388 -44.87 -8.43 10.66
C LEU A 388 -43.97 -9.29 9.75
N VAL A 389 -42.96 -9.92 10.34
CA VAL A 389 -42.10 -10.90 9.67
C VAL A 389 -42.31 -12.25 10.33
N ARG A 390 -42.55 -13.30 9.56
CA ARG A 390 -42.74 -14.66 10.10
C ARG A 390 -41.60 -15.57 9.67
N ILE A 391 -40.88 -16.13 10.64
CA ILE A 391 -39.82 -17.09 10.43
C ILE A 391 -40.26 -18.43 11.03
N ALA A 392 -40.55 -19.40 10.16
CA ALA A 392 -40.83 -20.76 10.59
C ALA A 392 -39.53 -21.46 11.02
N LEU A 393 -39.49 -21.93 12.27
CA LEU A 393 -38.39 -22.68 12.85
C LEU A 393 -38.62 -24.20 12.78
N GLY A 394 -39.84 -24.64 12.44
CA GLY A 394 -40.17 -26.04 12.23
C GLY A 394 -39.33 -26.65 11.11
N GLY A 395 -38.58 -27.71 11.44
CA GLY A 395 -37.72 -28.40 10.47
C GLY A 395 -36.39 -27.71 10.18
N LEU A 396 -36.00 -26.71 10.99
CA LEU A 396 -34.72 -26.03 10.84
C LEU A 396 -33.58 -26.94 11.31
N GLU A 397 -32.76 -27.42 10.37
CA GLU A 397 -31.65 -28.34 10.64
C GLU A 397 -30.27 -27.65 10.63
N ASP A 398 -30.15 -26.50 9.95
CA ASP A 398 -28.89 -25.75 9.81
C ASP A 398 -28.97 -24.36 10.46
N VAL A 399 -28.01 -24.10 11.35
CA VAL A 399 -27.83 -22.82 12.06
C VAL A 399 -27.62 -21.65 11.10
N ASN A 400 -27.01 -21.92 9.93
CA ASN A 400 -26.74 -20.92 8.91
C ASN A 400 -28.00 -20.40 8.23
N GLU A 401 -29.14 -21.08 8.33
CA GLU A 401 -30.40 -20.53 7.83
C GLU A 401 -30.80 -19.26 8.60
N LEU A 402 -30.42 -19.15 9.87
CA LEU A 402 -30.65 -17.94 10.66
C LEU A 402 -29.51 -16.93 10.54
N ARG A 403 -28.25 -17.36 10.39
CA ARG A 403 -27.05 -16.49 10.38
C ARG A 403 -26.48 -16.16 9.00
N GLY A 404 -27.04 -16.75 7.94
CA GLY A 404 -26.49 -16.67 6.60
C GLY A 404 -25.32 -17.62 6.38
N HIS A 405 -24.97 -17.82 5.10
CA HIS A 405 -23.81 -18.60 4.70
C HIS A 405 -22.61 -17.69 4.43
N ARG A 406 -21.40 -18.18 4.66
CA ARG A 406 -20.18 -17.46 4.25
C ARG A 406 -20.20 -17.26 2.74
N ARG A 407 -19.86 -16.05 2.28
CA ARG A 407 -19.79 -15.64 0.86
C ARG A 407 -18.95 -16.56 -0.05
N THR A 408 -18.06 -17.36 0.52
CA THR A 408 -17.21 -18.33 -0.20
C THR A 408 -17.97 -19.53 -0.74
N TYR A 409 -19.20 -19.77 -0.29
CA TYR A 409 -20.04 -20.86 -0.80
C TYR A 409 -20.85 -20.40 -2.01
N VAL A 410 -20.91 -21.25 -3.04
CA VAL A 410 -21.75 -21.01 -4.23
C VAL A 410 -23.22 -20.93 -3.79
N GLY A 411 -23.90 -19.86 -4.18
CA GLY A 411 -25.29 -19.60 -3.78
C GLY A 411 -25.47 -19.15 -2.34
N ALA A 412 -24.42 -18.66 -1.67
CA ALA A 412 -24.53 -18.09 -0.33
C ALA A 412 -25.52 -16.91 -0.31
N MET A 413 -26.36 -16.87 0.73
CA MET A 413 -27.34 -15.81 0.97
C MET A 413 -27.26 -15.34 2.44
N PRO A 414 -27.75 -14.12 2.74
CA PRO A 414 -27.98 -13.68 4.11
C PRO A 414 -28.94 -14.62 4.85
N GLY A 415 -28.89 -14.61 6.18
CA GLY A 415 -29.82 -15.40 6.99
C GLY A 415 -31.27 -14.94 6.83
N ARG A 416 -32.22 -15.83 7.10
CA ARG A 416 -33.67 -15.55 7.06
C ARG A 416 -34.07 -14.34 7.91
N LEU A 417 -33.32 -14.06 8.98
CA LEU A 417 -33.55 -12.88 9.81
C LEU A 417 -33.25 -11.58 9.06
N VAL A 418 -32.08 -11.50 8.42
CA VAL A 418 -31.70 -10.33 7.60
C VAL A 418 -32.63 -10.18 6.41
N GLN A 419 -32.95 -11.27 5.73
CA GLN A 419 -33.94 -11.26 4.63
C GLN A 419 -35.30 -10.72 5.11
N GLY A 420 -35.75 -11.15 6.29
CA GLY A 420 -36.97 -10.64 6.90
C GLY A 420 -36.94 -9.14 7.20
N LEU A 421 -35.80 -8.59 7.64
CA LEU A 421 -35.64 -7.13 7.80
C LEU A 421 -35.75 -6.39 6.46
N ILE A 422 -35.16 -6.95 5.41
CA ILE A 422 -35.20 -6.40 4.05
C ILE A 422 -36.63 -6.39 3.50
N GLU A 423 -37.34 -7.51 3.62
CA GLU A 423 -38.75 -7.63 3.24
C GLU A 423 -39.64 -6.64 4.00
N ALA A 424 -39.41 -6.48 5.30
CA ALA A 424 -40.12 -5.54 6.15
C ALA A 424 -39.81 -4.07 5.85
N LYS A 425 -38.67 -3.79 5.22
CA LYS A 425 -38.15 -2.43 4.96
C LYS A 425 -38.04 -1.55 6.21
N SER A 426 -37.91 -2.17 7.39
CA SER A 426 -37.76 -1.49 8.68
C SER A 426 -36.81 -2.27 9.60
N MET A 427 -36.11 -1.56 10.50
CA MET A 427 -35.19 -2.14 11.50
C MET A 427 -35.87 -2.51 12.82
N ASP A 428 -37.14 -2.21 12.98
CA ASP A 428 -37.94 -2.46 14.19
C ASP A 428 -39.21 -3.33 13.97
N PRO A 429 -39.20 -4.36 13.08
CA PRO A 429 -40.37 -5.20 12.83
C PRO A 429 -40.75 -6.03 14.07
N VAL A 430 -41.97 -6.58 14.01
CA VAL A 430 -42.38 -7.69 14.87
C VAL A 430 -42.01 -9.00 14.16
N VAL A 431 -41.05 -9.73 14.71
CA VAL A 431 -40.58 -11.01 14.17
C VAL A 431 -41.21 -12.17 14.95
N VAL A 432 -42.00 -12.98 14.25
CA VAL A 432 -42.62 -14.19 14.80
C VAL A 432 -41.75 -15.40 14.51
N LEU A 433 -41.25 -16.02 15.57
CA LEU A 433 -40.53 -17.28 15.56
C LEU A 433 -41.52 -18.43 15.74
N ASP A 434 -42.01 -18.96 14.62
CA ASP A 434 -43.10 -19.94 14.61
C ASP A 434 -42.58 -21.37 14.85
N GLU A 435 -43.28 -22.13 15.69
CA GLU A 435 -42.96 -23.54 16.01
C GLU A 435 -41.57 -23.76 16.64
N ILE A 436 -41.20 -22.94 17.63
CA ILE A 436 -39.91 -23.03 18.33
C ILE A 436 -39.72 -24.37 19.08
N ASP A 437 -40.82 -25.06 19.40
CA ASP A 437 -40.82 -26.37 20.03
C ASP A 437 -40.43 -27.52 19.09
N LYS A 438 -40.35 -27.25 17.78
CA LYS A 438 -39.88 -28.19 16.76
C LYS A 438 -38.41 -28.00 16.40
N VAL A 439 -37.71 -27.09 17.06
CA VAL A 439 -36.27 -26.88 16.90
C VAL A 439 -35.53 -28.07 17.51
N GLY A 440 -34.91 -28.89 16.66
CA GLY A 440 -34.18 -30.09 17.05
C GLY A 440 -32.67 -29.94 16.91
N ARG A 441 -31.91 -30.71 17.70
CA ARG A 441 -30.47 -30.86 17.49
C ARG A 441 -30.22 -31.77 16.29
N SER A 442 -29.55 -31.25 15.27
CA SER A 442 -29.11 -32.04 14.11
C SER A 442 -27.61 -32.35 14.21
N MET A 443 -27.12 -33.23 13.34
CA MET A 443 -25.69 -33.53 13.20
C MET A 443 -24.87 -32.32 12.67
N ARG A 444 -25.53 -31.27 12.17
CA ARG A 444 -24.90 -30.06 11.59
C ARG A 444 -24.81 -28.86 12.54
N GLY A 445 -25.35 -28.98 13.76
CA GLY A 445 -25.24 -27.94 14.79
C GLY A 445 -26.47 -27.82 15.69
N ASP A 446 -26.34 -27.07 16.77
CA ASP A 446 -27.45 -26.72 17.66
C ASP A 446 -27.96 -25.30 17.34
N PRO A 447 -29.09 -25.14 16.61
CA PRO A 447 -29.64 -23.83 16.28
C PRO A 447 -30.06 -23.01 17.51
N THR A 448 -30.18 -23.67 18.68
CA THR A 448 -30.42 -23.02 19.97
C THR A 448 -29.36 -21.94 20.25
N ALA A 449 -28.10 -22.14 19.85
CA ALA A 449 -27.05 -21.15 20.07
C ALA A 449 -27.26 -19.87 19.24
N ALA A 450 -27.70 -19.99 17.99
CA ALA A 450 -28.05 -18.84 17.16
C ALA A 450 -29.28 -18.11 17.69
N LEU A 451 -30.31 -18.86 18.09
CA LEU A 451 -31.50 -18.28 18.70
C LEU A 451 -31.15 -17.55 20.01
N LEU A 452 -30.26 -18.09 20.84
CA LEU A 452 -29.81 -17.40 22.05
C LEU A 452 -29.13 -16.06 21.74
N GLU A 453 -28.27 -15.99 20.71
CA GLU A 453 -27.63 -14.73 20.31
C GLU A 453 -28.65 -13.68 19.81
N ILE A 454 -29.65 -14.12 19.04
CA ILE A 454 -30.71 -13.25 18.49
C ILE A 454 -31.64 -12.75 19.60
N LEU A 455 -31.94 -13.62 20.57
CA LEU A 455 -32.92 -13.39 21.62
C LEU A 455 -32.33 -12.74 22.87
N ASP A 456 -31.02 -12.85 23.10
CA ASP A 456 -30.35 -12.23 24.23
C ASP A 456 -30.18 -10.71 24.01
N PRO A 457 -30.79 -9.84 24.82
CA PRO A 457 -30.70 -8.39 24.67
C PRO A 457 -29.28 -7.84 24.79
N GLU A 458 -28.36 -8.59 25.39
CA GLU A 458 -26.96 -8.19 25.50
C GLU A 458 -26.16 -8.49 24.23
N GLN A 459 -26.59 -9.49 23.46
CA GLN A 459 -25.88 -9.98 22.28
C GLN A 459 -26.52 -9.49 20.99
N ASN A 460 -27.85 -9.30 20.98
CA ASN A 460 -28.61 -8.95 19.79
C ASN A 460 -28.30 -7.53 19.24
N VAL A 461 -27.69 -6.67 20.05
CA VAL A 461 -27.14 -5.36 19.62
C VAL A 461 -25.97 -5.55 18.64
N LYS A 462 -25.26 -6.68 18.74
CA LYS A 462 -24.09 -7.01 17.92
C LYS A 462 -24.28 -8.34 17.20
N TYR A 463 -25.50 -8.63 16.74
CA TYR A 463 -25.78 -9.84 15.99
C TYR A 463 -24.99 -9.84 14.67
N ARG A 464 -24.25 -10.90 14.40
CA ARG A 464 -23.39 -10.97 13.22
C ARG A 464 -23.89 -11.99 12.21
N ASP A 465 -24.26 -11.50 11.03
CA ASP A 465 -24.57 -12.33 9.87
C ASP A 465 -23.28 -12.71 9.11
N TYR A 466 -23.13 -13.98 8.77
CA TYR A 466 -21.94 -14.54 8.12
C TYR A 466 -21.79 -14.14 6.65
N TYR A 467 -22.90 -13.83 5.98
CA TYR A 467 -22.88 -13.34 4.61
C TYR A 467 -22.47 -11.87 4.61
N LEU A 468 -23.10 -11.05 5.45
CA LEU A 468 -22.85 -9.61 5.53
C LEU A 468 -21.47 -9.27 6.12
N ASN A 469 -21.01 -10.08 7.08
CA ASN A 469 -19.72 -9.99 7.75
C ASN A 469 -19.53 -8.75 8.65
N PHE A 470 -20.61 -8.12 9.10
CA PHE A 470 -20.62 -7.04 10.10
C PHE A 470 -21.78 -7.22 11.08
N ASN A 471 -21.81 -6.40 12.12
CA ASN A 471 -22.83 -6.46 13.18
C ASN A 471 -24.08 -5.67 12.79
N ILE A 472 -25.26 -6.23 13.08
CA ILE A 472 -26.56 -5.59 12.96
C ILE A 472 -27.17 -5.46 14.35
N ASP A 473 -27.69 -4.27 14.66
CA ASP A 473 -28.43 -4.01 15.90
C ASP A 473 -29.90 -4.46 15.75
N LEU A 474 -30.26 -5.52 16.49
CA LEU A 474 -31.61 -6.06 16.55
C LEU A 474 -32.38 -5.60 17.80
N SER A 475 -31.83 -4.68 18.61
CA SER A 475 -32.43 -4.29 19.89
C SER A 475 -33.83 -3.68 19.78
N LYS A 476 -34.17 -3.12 18.61
CA LYS A 476 -35.49 -2.52 18.32
C LYS A 476 -36.52 -3.52 17.79
N VAL A 477 -36.07 -4.72 17.39
CA VAL A 477 -36.93 -5.79 16.90
C VAL A 477 -37.72 -6.39 18.06
N ILE A 478 -38.99 -6.67 17.82
CA ILE A 478 -39.85 -7.34 18.80
C ILE A 478 -39.98 -8.80 18.40
N PHE A 479 -39.35 -9.69 19.16
CA PHE A 479 -39.47 -11.12 18.95
C PHE A 479 -40.69 -11.68 19.69
N ILE A 480 -41.49 -12.47 18.99
CA ILE A 480 -42.61 -13.25 19.55
C ILE A 480 -42.41 -14.70 19.12
N ALA A 481 -42.34 -15.62 20.07
CA ALA A 481 -42.26 -17.05 19.79
C ALA A 481 -43.64 -17.71 19.85
N THR A 482 -43.86 -18.75 19.06
CA THR A 482 -45.02 -19.63 19.20
C THR A 482 -44.55 -21.07 19.44
N ALA A 483 -45.30 -21.80 20.27
CA ALA A 483 -45.04 -23.20 20.56
C ALA A 483 -46.35 -23.99 20.68
N ASN A 484 -46.30 -25.28 20.34
CA ASN A 484 -47.38 -26.19 20.69
C ASN A 484 -47.14 -26.86 22.04
N ASP A 485 -45.88 -27.23 22.33
CA ASP A 485 -45.47 -27.88 23.57
C ASP A 485 -44.25 -27.18 24.20
N VAL A 486 -44.47 -26.51 25.34
CA VAL A 486 -43.41 -25.83 26.11
C VAL A 486 -42.37 -26.82 26.64
N GLY A 487 -42.74 -28.08 26.86
CA GLY A 487 -41.84 -29.11 27.34
C GLY A 487 -40.69 -29.42 26.38
N LYS A 488 -40.90 -29.23 25.08
CA LYS A 488 -39.92 -29.52 24.01
C LYS A 488 -38.96 -28.39 23.72
N ILE A 489 -39.24 -27.18 24.20
CA ILE A 489 -38.34 -26.04 24.00
C ILE A 489 -37.06 -26.25 24.82
N PRO A 490 -35.87 -26.04 24.25
CA PRO A 490 -34.60 -26.14 24.98
C PRO A 490 -34.59 -25.26 26.24
N ALA A 491 -34.11 -25.82 27.36
CA ALA A 491 -34.08 -25.12 28.65
C ALA A 491 -33.45 -23.71 28.60
N PRO A 492 -32.31 -23.49 27.91
CA PRO A 492 -31.70 -22.16 27.82
C PRO A 492 -32.59 -21.09 27.18
N LEU A 493 -33.48 -21.48 26.27
CA LEU A 493 -34.44 -20.57 25.63
C LEU A 493 -35.65 -20.35 26.53
N ARG A 494 -36.14 -21.40 27.20
CA ARG A 494 -37.29 -21.31 28.11
C ARG A 494 -37.05 -20.33 29.25
N ASP A 495 -35.85 -20.31 29.81
CA ASP A 495 -35.49 -19.43 30.93
C ASP A 495 -35.53 -17.93 30.55
N ARG A 496 -35.57 -17.63 29.24
CA ARG A 496 -35.62 -16.27 28.68
C ARG A 496 -36.99 -15.92 28.09
N MET A 497 -37.99 -16.77 28.27
CA MET A 497 -39.33 -16.59 27.69
C MET A 497 -40.40 -16.37 28.76
N GLU A 498 -41.33 -15.48 28.47
CA GLU A 498 -42.58 -15.32 29.21
C GLU A 498 -43.68 -16.09 28.48
N PHE A 499 -44.19 -17.14 29.14
CA PHE A 499 -45.18 -18.03 28.53
C PHE A 499 -46.60 -17.53 28.74
N ILE A 500 -47.31 -17.33 27.62
CA ILE A 500 -48.73 -17.03 27.61
C ILE A 500 -49.47 -18.26 27.07
N GLY A 501 -50.15 -18.95 27.98
CA GLY A 501 -50.94 -20.14 27.67
C GLY A 501 -52.26 -19.80 26.98
N LEU A 502 -52.47 -20.33 25.79
CA LEU A 502 -53.69 -20.21 25.00
C LEU A 502 -54.43 -21.55 25.03
N ASN A 503 -55.57 -21.56 25.71
CA ASN A 503 -56.42 -22.74 25.83
C ASN A 503 -57.30 -22.91 24.58
N SER A 504 -57.77 -24.13 24.36
CA SER A 504 -58.82 -24.40 23.37
C SER A 504 -60.11 -23.65 23.71
N TYR A 505 -60.82 -23.20 22.67
CA TYR A 505 -62.10 -22.51 22.79
C TYR A 505 -63.25 -23.46 23.15
N THR A 506 -64.16 -22.97 23.99
CA THR A 506 -65.46 -23.60 24.27
C THR A 506 -66.39 -23.55 23.04
N PRO A 507 -67.44 -24.39 22.96
CA PRO A 507 -68.38 -24.35 21.82
C PRO A 507 -69.03 -22.98 21.59
N LYS A 508 -69.32 -22.24 22.67
CA LYS A 508 -69.88 -20.88 22.59
C LYS A 508 -68.86 -19.89 22.03
N GLU A 509 -67.61 -19.95 22.46
CA GLU A 509 -66.54 -19.11 21.91
C GLU A 509 -66.26 -19.43 20.44
N LYS A 510 -66.22 -20.72 20.06
CA LYS A 510 -66.08 -21.12 18.65
C LYS A 510 -67.20 -20.57 17.78
N PHE A 511 -68.44 -20.58 18.27
CA PHE A 511 -69.59 -19.99 17.56
C PHE A 511 -69.40 -18.49 17.33
N GLU A 512 -69.01 -17.73 18.36
CA GLU A 512 -68.76 -16.29 18.24
C GLU A 512 -67.58 -15.99 17.32
N ILE A 513 -66.48 -16.75 17.41
CA ILE A 513 -65.32 -16.60 16.54
C ILE A 513 -65.68 -16.88 15.07
N ALA A 514 -66.45 -17.95 14.82
CA ALA A 514 -66.90 -18.29 13.48
C ALA A 514 -67.78 -17.17 12.90
N LYS A 515 -68.74 -16.68 13.69
CA LYS A 515 -69.68 -15.63 13.28
C LYS A 515 -69.00 -14.29 13.02
N ARG A 516 -68.08 -13.87 13.91
CA ARG A 516 -67.46 -12.54 13.87
C ARG A 516 -66.28 -12.45 12.91
N TYR A 517 -65.50 -13.52 12.75
CA TYR A 517 -64.23 -13.47 12.02
C TYR A 517 -64.16 -14.46 10.86
N LEU A 518 -64.35 -15.75 11.11
CA LEU A 518 -64.08 -16.78 10.07
C LEU A 518 -65.06 -16.69 8.89
N ILE A 519 -66.37 -16.57 9.16
CA ILE A 519 -67.38 -16.48 8.09
C ILE A 519 -67.17 -15.21 7.25
N PRO A 520 -67.01 -14.00 7.83
CA PRO A 520 -66.69 -12.81 7.05
C PRO A 520 -65.42 -12.95 6.21
N GLN A 521 -64.34 -13.51 6.77
CA GLN A 521 -63.08 -13.71 6.05
C GLN A 521 -63.22 -14.66 4.86
N GLU A 522 -63.94 -15.77 5.03
CA GLU A 522 -64.16 -16.73 3.92
C GLU A 522 -65.12 -16.18 2.86
N LEU A 523 -66.16 -15.43 3.25
CA LEU A 523 -67.03 -14.74 2.29
C LEU A 523 -66.24 -13.76 1.42
N GLU A 524 -65.34 -12.98 2.03
CA GLU A 524 -64.47 -12.05 1.30
C GLU A 524 -63.51 -12.77 0.35
N LYS A 525 -62.84 -13.84 0.82
CA LYS A 525 -61.96 -14.67 -0.03
C LYS A 525 -62.68 -15.28 -1.23
N HIS A 526 -63.96 -15.64 -1.07
CA HIS A 526 -64.77 -16.23 -2.13
C HIS A 526 -65.63 -15.21 -2.90
N VAL A 527 -65.45 -13.91 -2.65
CA VAL A 527 -66.17 -12.81 -3.32
C VAL A 527 -67.71 -12.96 -3.19
N LEU A 528 -68.16 -13.46 -2.04
CA LEU A 528 -69.58 -13.63 -1.71
C LEU A 528 -70.08 -12.44 -0.88
N LYS A 529 -71.31 -11.99 -1.16
CA LYS A 529 -71.95 -10.92 -0.38
C LYS A 529 -72.44 -11.45 0.97
N LYS A 530 -72.33 -10.59 2.00
CA LYS A 530 -72.78 -10.82 3.38
C LYS A 530 -74.25 -11.17 3.51
#